data_AF-A0A359LPT4-F1
#
_entry.id   AF-A0A359LPT4-F1
#
_cell.length_a   1.000
_cell.length_b   1.000
_cell.length_c   1.000
_cell.angle_alpha   90.00
_cell.angle_beta   90.00
_cell.angle_gamma   90.00
#
_symmetry.space_group_name_H-M   'P 1'
#
loop_
_entity.id
_entity.type
_entity.pdbx_description
1 polymer ?
#
loop_
_entity_poly.entity_id
_entity_poly.type
_entity_poly.pdbx_seq_one_letter_code
_entity_poly.pdbx_strand_id
1 'polypeptide(L)' 'MGFALWIDDGLAWAEGTHEYRPMGSAVISVHTHFTTRDFRPSARGRMAVRDPWTFEGFFASIGHLNQHLEKRRREPRRTP' A
#
# COMPACT_ATOMS: atom_id res chain seq x y z
N MET A 1 -7.90 -6.92 -11.17
CA MET A 1 -7.84 -5.76 -10.23
C MET A 1 -6.55 -5.88 -9.44
N GLY A 2 -5.81 -4.77 -9.24
CA GLY A 2 -4.44 -4.75 -8.72
C GLY A 2 -4.35 -4.78 -7.18
N PHE A 3 -3.88 -3.70 -6.58
CA PHE A 3 -3.58 -3.57 -5.17
C PHE A 3 -4.36 -2.42 -4.53
N ALA A 4 -4.79 -2.59 -3.29
CA ALA A 4 -5.30 -1.51 -2.44
C ALA A 4 -4.16 -0.95 -1.57
N LEU A 5 -4.13 0.37 -1.35
CA LEU A 5 -3.12 1.04 -0.53
C LEU A 5 -3.76 1.82 0.62
N TRP A 6 -3.16 1.69 1.80
CA TRP A 6 -3.42 2.55 2.95
C TRP A 6 -2.11 3.14 3.46
N ILE A 7 -2.15 4.37 3.94
CA ILE A 7 -1.02 5.03 4.57
C ILE A 7 -1.42 5.60 5.92
N ASP A 8 -0.72 5.19 6.95
CA ASP A 8 -0.92 5.64 8.33
C ASP A 8 0.40 5.64 9.10
N ASP A 9 0.61 6.64 9.96
CA ASP A 9 1.78 6.76 10.84
C ASP A 9 3.15 6.48 10.17
N GLY A 10 3.33 6.91 8.91
CA GLY A 10 4.58 6.68 8.16
C GLY A 10 4.77 5.25 7.65
N LEU A 11 3.74 4.41 7.72
CA LEU A 11 3.68 3.06 7.13
C LEU A 11 2.77 3.03 5.91
N ALA A 12 3.23 2.33 4.87
CA ALA A 12 2.45 2.03 3.68
C ALA A 12 2.04 0.55 3.71
N TRP A 13 0.75 0.31 3.63
CA TRP A 13 0.15 -1.02 3.63
C TRP A 13 -0.46 -1.28 2.26
N ALA A 14 0.00 -2.33 1.58
CA ALA A 14 -0.55 -2.75 0.31
C ALA A 14 -1.19 -4.14 0.42
N GLU A 15 -2.28 -4.37 -0.30
CA GLU A 15 -2.93 -5.66 -0.36
C GLU A 15 -3.36 -6.00 -1.78
N GLY A 16 -3.06 -7.22 -2.23
CA GLY A 16 -3.55 -7.73 -3.50
C GLY A 16 -5.07 -7.93 -3.49
N THR A 17 -5.74 -7.43 -4.52
CA THR A 17 -7.19 -7.56 -4.71
C THR A 17 -7.49 -8.54 -5.85
N HIS A 18 -8.70 -9.10 -5.91
CA HIS A 18 -9.16 -10.05 -6.94
C HIS A 18 -8.06 -11.04 -7.39
N GLU A 19 -7.42 -10.77 -8.54
CA GLU A 19 -6.38 -11.60 -9.18
C GLU A 19 -5.07 -11.66 -8.39
N TYR A 20 -4.72 -10.59 -7.68
CA TYR A 20 -3.54 -10.54 -6.82
C TYR A 20 -3.84 -10.93 -5.36
N ARG A 21 -5.10 -11.26 -5.02
CA ARG A 21 -5.48 -11.74 -3.67
C ARG A 21 -4.58 -12.87 -3.17
N PRO A 22 -4.13 -13.85 -3.98
CA PRO A 22 -3.19 -14.88 -3.53
C PRO A 22 -1.82 -14.36 -3.08
N MET A 23 -1.36 -13.19 -3.57
CA MET A 23 -0.11 -12.58 -3.10
C MET A 23 -0.21 -12.12 -1.65
N GLY A 24 -1.41 -11.79 -1.17
CA GLY A 24 -1.67 -11.34 0.18
C GLY A 24 -1.34 -9.87 0.40
N SER A 25 -0.80 -9.55 1.59
CA SER A 25 -0.54 -8.19 2.05
C SER A 25 0.95 -7.93 2.29
N ALA A 26 1.34 -6.66 2.19
CA ALA A 26 2.68 -6.16 2.50
C ALA A 26 2.58 -4.89 3.35
N VAL A 27 3.63 -4.65 4.15
CA VAL A 27 3.79 -3.45 4.99
C VAL A 27 5.22 -2.98 4.85
N ILE A 28 5.39 -1.70 4.54
CA ILE A 28 6.71 -1.08 4.45
C ILE A 28 6.65 0.32 5.04
N SER A 29 7.80 0.96 5.23
CA SER A 29 7.83 2.40 5.50
C SER A 29 7.40 3.18 4.26
N VAL A 30 6.72 4.32 4.44
CA VAL A 30 6.39 5.24 3.34
C VAL A 30 7.63 5.75 2.59
N HIS A 31 8.83 5.59 3.17
CA HIS A 31 10.13 5.94 2.59
C HIS A 31 10.80 4.80 1.78
N THR A 32 10.18 3.63 1.70
CA THR A 32 10.70 2.44 0.98
C THR A 32 9.79 2.02 -0.18
N HIS A 33 10.24 1.08 -1.01
CA HIS A 33 9.44 0.55 -2.13
C HIS A 33 8.93 -0.85 -1.83
N PHE A 34 7.75 -1.16 -2.34
CA PHE A 34 7.22 -2.51 -2.34
C PHE A 34 7.98 -3.36 -3.35
N THR A 35 8.30 -4.58 -2.94
CA THR A 35 8.77 -5.66 -3.79
C THR A 35 7.80 -6.84 -3.70
N THR A 36 7.81 -7.73 -4.68
CA THR A 36 6.97 -8.93 -4.68
C THR A 36 7.22 -9.83 -3.46
N ARG A 37 8.43 -9.80 -2.88
CA ARG A 37 8.81 -10.59 -1.70
C ARG A 37 8.24 -10.07 -0.39
N ASP A 38 7.85 -8.79 -0.36
CA ASP A 38 7.22 -8.19 0.83
C ASP A 38 5.78 -8.68 1.01
N PHE A 39 5.14 -9.11 -0.09
CA PHE A 39 3.79 -9.65 -0.06
C PHE A 39 3.79 -11.08 0.48
N ARG A 40 3.03 -11.30 1.55
CA ARG A 40 2.91 -12.60 2.20
C ARG A 40 1.45 -13.06 2.16
N PRO A 41 1.14 -14.24 1.60
CA PRO A 41 -0.22 -14.79 1.61
C PRO A 41 -0.77 -15.04 3.02
N SER A 42 0.13 -15.40 3.96
CA SER A 42 -0.20 -15.64 5.36
C SER A 42 -0.26 -14.38 6.21
N ALA A 43 0.28 -13.26 5.70
CA ALA A 43 -0.06 -11.97 6.26
C ALA A 43 -1.51 -11.71 5.86
N ARG A 44 -2.45 -12.19 6.69
CA ARG A 44 -3.82 -11.66 6.66
C ARG A 44 -3.67 -10.17 6.85
N GLY A 45 -3.81 -9.41 5.76
CA GLY A 45 -4.03 -7.98 5.89
C GLY A 45 -5.14 -7.82 6.90
N ARG A 46 -4.94 -6.94 7.87
CA ARG A 46 -6.01 -6.53 8.80
C ARG A 46 -7.10 -5.77 8.02
N MET A 47 -7.66 -6.36 6.95
CA MET A 47 -8.78 -5.81 6.19
C MET A 47 -9.95 -5.42 7.12
N ALA A 48 -10.10 -6.15 8.22
CA ALA A 48 -11.17 -5.90 9.18
C ALA A 48 -10.98 -4.62 10.03
N VAL A 49 -9.81 -3.97 10.01
CA VAL A 49 -9.48 -2.86 10.94
C VAL A 49 -8.74 -1.70 10.26
N ARG A 50 -8.75 -1.59 8.92
CA ARG A 50 -8.12 -0.43 8.27
C ARG A 50 -9.15 0.67 8.07
N ASP A 51 -8.86 1.78 8.71
CA ASP A 51 -9.71 2.95 8.78
C ASP A 51 -9.86 3.62 7.39
N PRO A 52 -11.08 4.01 6.97
CA PRO A 52 -11.31 4.66 5.68
C PRO A 52 -10.49 5.94 5.47
N TRP A 53 -10.13 6.67 6.53
CA TRP A 53 -9.36 7.91 6.47
C TRP A 53 -7.90 7.67 6.05
N THR A 54 -7.41 6.44 6.14
CA THR A 54 -6.04 6.05 5.74
C THR A 54 -5.98 5.48 4.33
N PHE A 55 -7.13 5.30 3.67
CA PHE A 55 -7.21 4.70 2.35
C PHE A 55 -6.80 5.70 1.26
N GLU A 56 -5.77 5.34 0.49
CA GLU A 56 -5.24 6.19 -0.58
C GLU A 56 -5.81 5.84 -1.95
N GLY A 57 -6.21 4.58 -2.17
CA GLY A 57 -6.83 4.15 -3.43
C GLY A 57 -6.46 2.75 -3.91
N PHE A 58 -6.88 2.47 -5.14
CA PHE A 58 -6.55 1.26 -5.88
C PHE A 58 -5.51 1.52 -6.97
N PHE A 59 -4.57 0.59 -7.11
CA PHE A 59 -3.43 0.70 -8.00
C PHE A 59 -3.30 -0.55 -8.86
N ALA A 60 -3.03 -0.37 -10.15
CA ALA A 60 -3.00 -1.49 -11.10
C ALA A 60 -1.84 -2.48 -10.89
N SER A 61 -0.74 -2.04 -10.27
CA SER A 61 0.48 -2.84 -10.10
C SER A 61 1.34 -2.35 -8.94
N ILE A 62 2.34 -3.16 -8.54
CA ILE A 62 3.36 -2.75 -7.56
C ILE A 62 4.13 -1.51 -8.03
N GLY A 63 4.42 -1.41 -9.34
CA GLY A 63 5.06 -0.21 -9.90
C GLY A 63 4.21 1.04 -9.73
N HIS A 64 2.89 0.91 -9.90
CA HIS A 64 1.95 2.03 -9.70
C HIS A 64 1.87 2.46 -8.22
N LEU A 65 1.92 1.52 -7.27
CA LEU A 65 2.03 1.83 -5.83
C LEU A 65 3.30 2.64 -5.52
N ASN A 66 4.43 2.16 -6.02
CA ASN A 66 5.73 2.80 -5.78
C ASN A 66 5.78 4.21 -6.36
N GLN A 67 5.25 4.41 -7.57
CA GLN A 67 5.16 5.73 -8.18
C GLN A 67 4.32 6.72 -7.34
N HIS A 68 3.24 6.25 -6.73
CA HIS A 68 2.43 7.07 -5.81
C HIS A 68 3.23 7.47 -4.57
N LEU A 69 3.91 6.52 -3.94
CA LEU A 69 4.77 6.78 -2.77
C LEU A 69 5.91 7.77 -3.10
N GLU A 70 6.51 7.65 -4.28
CA GLU A 70 7.55 8.57 -4.74
C GLU A 70 7.03 9.99 -4.95
N LYS A 71 5.85 10.14 -5.58
CA LYS A 71 5.20 11.46 -5.74
C LYS A 71 4.94 12.10 -4.38
N ARG A 72 4.36 11.33 -3.45
CA ARG A 72 4.05 11.78 -2.09
C ARG A 72 5.29 12.20 -1.29
N ARG A 73 6.46 11.60 -1.54
CA ARG A 73 7.73 12.04 -0.92
C ARG A 73 8.25 13.36 -1.47
N ARG A 74 8.02 13.59 -2.76
CA ARG A 74 8.46 14.80 -3.47
C ARG A 74 7.56 15.98 -3.19
N GLU A 75 6.30 15.73 -2.86
CA GLU A 75 5.39 16.74 -2.35
C GLU A 75 5.77 17.05 -0.90
N PRO A 76 6.35 18.23 -0.60
CA PRO A 76 6.50 18.65 0.79
C PRO A 76 5.10 18.66 1.39
N ARG A 77 4.91 17.95 2.51
CA ARG A 77 3.68 17.94 3.30
C ARG A 77 3.13 19.37 3.33
N ARG A 78 2.07 19.63 2.57
CA ARG A 78 1.22 20.81 2.79
C ARG A 78 0.53 20.55 4.11
N THR A 79 1.18 20.95 5.20
CA THR A 79 0.56 21.11 6.49
C THR A 79 -0.56 22.14 6.31
N PRO A 80 -1.83 21.82 6.61
CA PRO A 80 -2.87 22.84 6.75
C PRO A 80 -2.54 23.81 7.89
#